data_AF-A0A7W8WF10-F1
#
_entry.id   AF-A0A7W8WF10-F1
#
_cell.length_a   1.000
_cell.length_b   1.000
_cell.length_c   1.000
_cell.angle_alpha   90.00
_cell.angle_beta   90.00
_cell.angle_gamma   90.00
#
_symmetry.space_group_name_H-M   'P 1'
#
loop_
_entity.id
_entity.type
_entity.pdbx_description
1 polymer ?
#
loop_
_entity_poly.entity_id
_entity_poly.type
_entity_poly.pdbx_seq_one_letter_code
_entity_poly.pdbx_strand_id
1 'polypeptide(L)'
;MSQISWGLKAAAKIVLAAGFTIAHAAADDAYVVTPLVSNVAGAAPKVDGVLQNAWGIAFSPAGSPFWINDNATGCSTLYDGEGTKVTTLQVSIPLPGNVIPAGACHPVLPKSPPNPTPAAPTGIVWNPSSAFLVPGTKIPAVFIFATEDGTISAWAGGLNPANNAVIAVDNSSNPSAASGAVYKGLVFGVNAQGGFLFATNFRSGRIDVFGPNGSDGLFTPAATDGGFADPNIPAGYAPFGIANIEGDLFVTYAKQDKQKHDDDAGRGHGFVDVFDTDGHLLRRFASRGPLDSPWGIARASFAFGRFSGKILIGNFGDGRINVFNNDGTFVDQLENEFGNPLAIDGLWTLTLGGGRNSSPDTLYFSAGPNKETNGLFGIIAPTSGSKARASAQNGQ
;
A
#
# COMPACT_ATOMS: atom_id res chain seq x y z
N MET A 1 47.06 -51.26 40.87
CA MET A 1 46.20 -50.26 41.54
C MET A 1 45.10 -49.94 40.54
N SER A 2 44.01 -50.70 40.53
CA SER A 2 42.81 -50.60 41.37
C SER A 2 41.66 -50.30 40.40
N GLN A 3 40.67 -51.17 40.43
CA GLN A 3 39.47 -51.18 39.60
C GLN A 3 38.24 -50.92 40.50
N ILE A 4 37.12 -50.56 39.84
CA ILE A 4 35.71 -50.89 40.17
C ILE A 4 34.93 -50.00 41.18
N SER A 5 33.90 -49.36 40.60
CA SER A 5 32.45 -49.23 40.97
C SER A 5 32.01 -48.51 42.26
N TRP A 6 30.78 -47.98 42.46
CA TRP A 6 29.47 -48.06 41.78
C TRP A 6 28.50 -46.99 42.36
N GLY A 7 27.35 -46.77 41.69
CA GLY A 7 26.06 -46.35 42.27
C GLY A 7 25.49 -45.04 41.72
N LEU A 8 24.19 -44.83 41.50
CA LEU A 8 22.99 -45.67 41.53
C LEU A 8 21.92 -44.96 40.66
N LYS A 9 20.95 -45.70 40.12
CA LYS A 9 19.87 -45.23 39.24
C LYS A 9 18.72 -44.55 40.02
N ALA A 10 18.07 -43.56 39.41
CA ALA A 10 16.65 -43.30 39.61
C ALA A 10 16.04 -42.77 38.30
N ALA A 11 15.01 -43.46 37.81
CA ALA A 11 14.22 -43.09 36.65
C ALA A 11 12.92 -42.43 37.10
N ALA A 12 12.50 -41.36 36.44
CA ALA A 12 11.14 -40.83 36.52
C ALA A 12 10.61 -40.63 35.09
N LYS A 13 9.53 -41.35 34.77
CA LYS A 13 8.72 -41.13 33.57
C LYS A 13 7.85 -39.89 33.79
N ILE A 14 7.84 -38.97 32.83
CA ILE A 14 6.70 -38.08 32.60
C ILE A 14 6.33 -38.23 31.13
N VAL A 15 5.17 -38.84 30.90
CA VAL A 15 4.42 -38.74 29.65
C VAL A 15 3.53 -37.53 29.82
N LEU A 16 3.71 -36.52 28.98
CA LEU A 16 2.65 -35.55 28.70
C LEU A 16 2.47 -35.53 27.19
N ALA A 17 1.39 -36.19 26.76
CA ALA A 17 0.89 -36.11 25.41
C ALA A 17 0.35 -34.69 25.18
N ALA A 18 1.05 -33.90 24.38
CA ALA A 18 0.45 -32.77 23.68
C ALA A 18 0.05 -33.30 22.30
N GLY A 19 -1.22 -33.68 22.17
CA GLY A 19 -1.81 -33.91 20.87
C GLY A 19 -1.76 -32.59 20.10
N PHE A 20 -0.86 -32.49 19.12
CA PHE A 20 -1.03 -31.53 18.06
C PHE A 20 -2.24 -32.01 17.26
N THR A 21 -3.41 -31.44 17.54
CA THR A 21 -4.44 -31.36 16.53
C THR A 21 -3.86 -30.49 15.43
N ILE A 22 -3.33 -31.12 14.38
CA ILE A 22 -3.26 -30.48 13.07
C ILE A 22 -4.72 -30.32 12.69
N ALA A 23 -5.35 -29.23 13.16
CA ALA A 23 -6.51 -28.71 12.48
C ALA A 23 -5.98 -28.31 11.11
N HIS A 24 -6.08 -29.23 10.14
CA HIS A 24 -6.04 -28.83 8.76
C HIS A 24 -7.13 -27.76 8.67
N ALA A 25 -6.74 -26.52 8.37
CA ALA A 25 -7.70 -25.57 7.83
C ALA A 25 -8.46 -26.34 6.76
N ALA A 26 -9.79 -26.42 6.87
CA ALA A 26 -10.58 -27.03 5.83
C ALA A 26 -10.11 -26.38 4.52
N ALA A 27 -9.93 -27.14 3.45
CA ALA A 27 -9.28 -26.65 2.22
C ALA A 27 -9.98 -25.44 1.56
N ASP A 28 -11.08 -24.96 2.14
CA ASP A 28 -11.89 -23.79 1.79
C ASP A 28 -11.54 -22.51 2.60
N ASP A 29 -10.62 -22.58 3.57
CA ASP A 29 -10.29 -21.50 4.51
C ASP A 29 -8.88 -20.88 4.31
N ALA A 30 -8.14 -21.33 3.30
CA ALA A 30 -6.77 -20.89 3.03
C ALA A 30 -6.67 -19.92 1.85
N TYR A 31 -5.59 -19.14 1.83
CA TYR A 31 -5.30 -18.15 0.80
C TYR A 31 -3.98 -18.46 0.09
N VAL A 32 -3.95 -18.21 -1.21
CA VAL A 32 -2.78 -18.41 -2.07
C VAL A 32 -2.30 -17.06 -2.56
N VAL A 33 -1.01 -16.79 -2.39
CA VAL A 33 -0.31 -15.67 -3.03
C VAL A 33 0.21 -16.11 -4.38
N THR A 34 -0.11 -15.35 -5.43
CA THR A 34 0.44 -15.55 -6.77
C THR A 34 1.18 -14.30 -7.22
N PRO A 35 2.53 -14.33 -7.19
CA PRO A 35 3.37 -13.30 -7.82
C PRO A 35 3.04 -13.14 -9.31
N LEU A 36 2.85 -11.91 -9.76
CA LEU A 36 2.62 -11.61 -11.18
C LEU A 36 3.86 -10.98 -11.83
N VAL A 37 4.44 -9.97 -11.17
CA VAL A 37 5.62 -9.24 -11.67
C VAL A 37 6.61 -8.97 -10.53
N SER A 38 7.90 -9.08 -10.79
CA SER A 38 8.97 -8.66 -9.88
C SER A 38 10.19 -8.19 -10.66
N ASN A 39 11.05 -7.36 -10.06
CA ASN A 39 12.37 -7.08 -10.62
C ASN A 39 13.39 -8.21 -10.40
N VAL A 40 13.06 -9.23 -9.60
CA VAL A 40 13.95 -10.35 -9.29
C VAL A 40 13.62 -11.56 -10.18
N ALA A 41 14.62 -12.05 -10.92
CA ALA A 41 14.47 -13.26 -11.71
C ALA A 41 14.09 -14.46 -10.84
N GLY A 42 13.01 -15.16 -11.21
CA GLY A 42 12.50 -16.32 -10.49
C GLY A 42 11.53 -16.01 -9.33
N ALA A 43 11.38 -14.74 -8.92
CA ALA A 43 10.40 -14.35 -7.91
C ALA A 43 8.96 -14.24 -8.46
N ALA A 44 8.83 -13.99 -9.77
CA ALA A 44 7.57 -13.92 -10.50
C ALA A 44 7.78 -14.40 -11.94
N PRO A 45 6.72 -14.84 -12.65
CA PRO A 45 6.84 -15.29 -14.04
C PRO A 45 7.23 -14.15 -15.00
N LYS A 46 6.92 -12.90 -14.66
CA LYS A 46 7.27 -11.71 -15.46
C LYS A 46 8.30 -10.89 -14.70
N VAL A 47 9.39 -10.54 -15.38
CA VAL A 47 10.48 -9.75 -14.81
C VAL A 47 10.48 -8.34 -15.38
N ASP A 48 10.44 -7.35 -14.50
CA ASP A 48 10.56 -5.94 -14.86
C ASP A 48 11.55 -5.23 -13.94
N GLY A 49 12.72 -4.85 -14.48
CA GLY A 49 13.79 -4.24 -13.69
C GLY A 49 13.43 -2.88 -13.08
N VAL A 50 12.38 -2.21 -13.58
CA VAL A 50 11.92 -0.92 -13.06
C VAL A 50 11.11 -1.09 -11.77
N LEU A 51 10.39 -2.21 -11.62
CA LEU A 51 9.49 -2.48 -10.50
C LEU A 51 10.28 -2.74 -9.21
N GLN A 52 10.74 -1.66 -8.58
CA GLN A 52 11.51 -1.65 -7.34
C GLN A 52 10.76 -0.83 -6.29
N ASN A 53 10.58 -1.41 -5.10
CA ASN A 53 9.69 -0.91 -4.06
C ASN A 53 8.29 -0.60 -4.61
N ALA A 54 7.57 -1.64 -5.05
CA ALA A 54 6.23 -1.47 -5.62
C ALA A 54 5.29 -1.00 -4.50
N TRP A 55 4.86 0.26 -4.54
CA TRP A 55 4.22 0.91 -3.40
C TRP A 55 2.71 1.10 -3.59
N GLY A 56 2.29 2.20 -4.23
CA GLY A 56 0.88 2.49 -4.49
C GLY A 56 0.32 1.72 -5.69
N ILE A 57 -0.98 1.40 -5.66
CA ILE A 57 -1.74 0.85 -6.80
C ILE A 57 -2.95 1.73 -7.07
N ALA A 58 -3.17 2.12 -8.32
CA ALA A 58 -4.43 2.71 -8.76
C ALA A 58 -4.83 2.24 -10.16
N PHE A 59 -6.11 2.36 -10.46
CA PHE A 59 -6.68 2.18 -11.79
C PHE A 59 -8.00 2.94 -11.84
N SER A 60 -8.39 3.42 -13.01
CA SER A 60 -9.77 3.84 -13.23
C SER A 60 -10.67 2.62 -13.43
N PRO A 61 -11.93 2.66 -12.99
CA PRO A 61 -12.96 1.72 -13.43
C PRO A 61 -13.02 1.64 -14.96
N ALA A 62 -13.55 0.54 -15.49
CA ALA A 62 -13.74 0.28 -16.92
C ALA A 62 -12.47 -0.04 -17.74
N GLY A 63 -11.53 -0.79 -17.16
CA GLY A 63 -10.50 -1.49 -17.94
C GLY A 63 -9.22 -0.71 -18.25
N SER A 64 -8.92 0.33 -17.46
CA SER A 64 -7.56 0.89 -17.43
C SER A 64 -6.57 -0.12 -16.86
N PRO A 65 -5.29 -0.10 -17.26
CA PRO A 65 -4.27 -0.91 -16.59
C PRO A 65 -4.12 -0.51 -15.12
N PHE A 66 -3.52 -1.39 -14.33
CA PHE A 66 -3.03 -1.09 -12.99
C PHE A 66 -1.78 -0.23 -13.10
N TRP A 67 -1.82 0.93 -12.46
CA TRP A 67 -0.70 1.84 -12.27
C TRP A 67 -0.06 1.50 -10.93
N ILE A 68 1.21 1.13 -10.97
CA ILE A 68 2.00 0.79 -9.79
C ILE A 68 3.06 1.87 -9.62
N ASN A 69 3.18 2.45 -8.44
CA ASN A 69 4.28 3.36 -8.14
C ASN A 69 5.54 2.55 -7.83
N ASP A 70 6.57 2.73 -8.64
CA ASP A 70 7.90 2.17 -8.48
C ASP A 70 8.74 3.16 -7.66
N ASN A 71 8.60 3.13 -6.34
CA ASN A 71 9.13 4.16 -5.46
C ASN A 71 10.64 4.35 -5.66
N ALA A 72 11.42 3.27 -5.77
CA ALA A 72 12.87 3.38 -5.90
C ALA A 72 13.34 3.87 -7.28
N THR A 73 12.52 3.79 -8.33
CA THR A 73 12.89 4.24 -9.69
C THR A 73 12.24 5.55 -10.11
N GLY A 74 11.43 6.18 -9.25
CA GLY A 74 10.77 7.47 -9.53
C GLY A 74 9.77 7.40 -10.65
N CYS A 75 8.99 6.32 -10.66
CA CYS A 75 8.16 5.98 -11.80
C CYS A 75 6.79 5.42 -11.41
N SER A 76 5.88 5.41 -12.37
CA SER A 76 4.74 4.51 -12.37
C SER A 76 4.71 3.62 -13.61
N THR A 77 4.83 2.31 -13.40
CA THR A 77 4.69 1.26 -14.39
C THR A 77 3.24 0.78 -14.49
N LEU A 78 2.86 0.34 -15.68
CA LEU A 78 1.49 -0.06 -16.00
C LEU A 78 1.44 -1.55 -16.34
N TYR A 79 0.53 -2.29 -15.71
CA TYR A 79 0.29 -3.71 -15.99
C TYR A 79 -1.21 -4.00 -16.17
N ASP A 80 -1.56 -5.09 -16.85
CA ASP A 80 -2.90 -5.67 -16.70
C ASP A 80 -2.98 -6.53 -15.42
N GLY A 81 -4.18 -7.06 -15.14
CA GLY A 81 -4.46 -7.89 -13.97
C GLY A 81 -3.81 -9.27 -13.98
N GLU A 82 -3.13 -9.67 -15.05
CA GLU A 82 -2.24 -10.83 -15.10
C GLU A 82 -0.75 -10.42 -15.00
N GLY A 83 -0.43 -9.13 -14.85
CA GLY A 83 0.93 -8.62 -14.75
C GLY A 83 1.62 -8.35 -16.08
N THR A 84 0.89 -8.36 -17.21
CA THR A 84 1.48 -8.04 -18.52
C THR A 84 1.77 -6.55 -18.60
N LYS A 85 3.03 -6.18 -18.82
CA LYS A 85 3.45 -4.77 -18.92
C LYS A 85 2.80 -4.10 -20.13
N VAL A 86 2.23 -2.91 -19.90
CA VAL A 86 1.86 -1.99 -20.96
C VAL A 86 3.11 -1.25 -21.41
N THR A 87 3.63 -1.58 -22.59
CA THR A 87 4.93 -1.07 -23.08
C THR A 87 4.86 0.31 -23.73
N THR A 88 3.66 0.84 -23.97
CA THR A 88 3.46 2.12 -24.65
C THR A 88 3.57 3.33 -23.72
N LEU A 89 3.53 3.11 -22.40
CA LEU A 89 3.55 4.19 -21.43
C LEU A 89 4.13 3.71 -20.09
N GLN A 90 4.97 4.55 -19.53
CA GLN A 90 5.48 4.48 -18.18
C GLN A 90 5.70 5.94 -17.76
N VAL A 91 5.21 6.35 -16.58
CA VAL A 91 5.15 7.77 -16.21
C VAL A 91 6.24 8.12 -15.20
N SER A 92 7.11 9.05 -15.57
CA SER A 92 8.15 9.60 -14.70
C SER A 92 7.55 10.62 -13.74
N ILE A 93 7.89 10.48 -12.45
CA ILE A 93 7.45 11.38 -11.39
C ILE A 93 8.56 12.40 -11.12
N PRO A 94 8.25 13.71 -11.13
CA PRO A 94 9.25 14.75 -10.95
C PRO A 94 9.72 14.89 -9.49
N LEU A 95 10.99 15.24 -9.34
CA LEU A 95 11.57 15.79 -8.11
C LEU A 95 11.01 17.21 -7.85
N PRO A 96 11.11 17.72 -6.61
CA PRO A 96 10.80 19.10 -6.27
C PRO A 96 11.37 20.12 -7.27
N GLY A 97 10.61 21.17 -7.55
CA GLY A 97 10.92 22.09 -8.66
C GLY A 97 10.54 21.57 -10.06
N ASN A 98 9.77 20.47 -10.12
CA ASN A 98 9.20 19.90 -11.34
C ASN A 98 10.26 19.38 -12.33
N VAL A 99 11.30 18.72 -11.80
CA VAL A 99 12.45 18.22 -12.58
C VAL A 99 12.39 16.71 -12.72
N ILE A 100 12.45 16.20 -13.95
CA ILE A 100 12.53 14.75 -14.23
C ILE A 100 14.01 14.38 -14.35
N PRO A 101 14.58 13.60 -13.41
CA PRO A 101 15.98 13.20 -13.50
C PRO A 101 16.18 12.16 -14.61
N ALA A 102 17.36 12.16 -15.23
CA ALA A 102 17.67 11.22 -16.32
C ALA A 102 17.63 9.74 -15.90
N GLY A 103 17.78 9.46 -14.60
CA GLY A 103 17.66 8.12 -14.03
C GLY A 103 16.22 7.69 -13.69
N ALA A 104 15.22 8.56 -13.85
CA ALA A 104 13.82 8.19 -13.60
C ALA A 104 13.40 7.06 -14.53
N CYS A 105 12.54 6.17 -14.04
CA CYS A 105 11.99 5.06 -14.81
C CYS A 105 13.05 4.07 -15.35
N HIS A 106 14.24 4.04 -14.74
CA HIS A 106 15.29 3.07 -15.01
C HIS A 106 15.61 2.25 -13.75
N PRO A 107 16.05 0.97 -13.90
CA PRO A 107 16.46 0.16 -12.76
C PRO A 107 17.57 0.83 -11.96
N VAL A 108 17.38 0.94 -10.65
CA VAL A 108 18.42 1.41 -9.72
C VAL A 108 19.30 0.23 -9.34
N LEU A 109 20.59 0.36 -9.69
CA LEU A 109 21.61 -0.63 -9.37
C LEU A 109 22.38 -0.17 -8.13
N PRO A 110 22.44 -0.97 -7.04
CA PRO A 110 23.10 -0.56 -5.80
C PRO A 110 24.57 -0.14 -5.95
N LYS A 111 25.27 -0.69 -6.96
CA LYS A 111 26.69 -0.39 -7.23
C LYS A 111 26.91 0.86 -8.10
N SER A 112 25.84 1.35 -8.74
CA SER A 112 25.88 2.50 -9.64
C SER A 112 24.57 3.28 -9.49
N PRO A 113 24.30 3.86 -8.31
CA PRO A 113 23.06 4.58 -8.08
C PRO A 113 23.00 5.82 -8.98
N PRO A 114 21.80 6.18 -9.50
CA PRO A 114 21.61 7.42 -10.22
C PRO A 114 21.93 8.65 -9.36
N ASN A 115 22.38 9.72 -10.00
CA ASN A 115 22.58 11.02 -9.36
C ASN A 115 22.00 12.14 -10.26
N PRO A 116 20.99 12.91 -9.79
CA PRO A 116 20.33 12.77 -8.49
C PRO A 116 19.55 11.44 -8.38
N THR A 117 19.25 11.04 -7.14
CA THR A 117 18.29 9.94 -6.89
C THR A 117 16.94 10.30 -7.52
N PRO A 118 16.24 9.35 -8.16
CA PRO A 118 14.87 9.55 -8.64
C PRO A 118 13.93 10.01 -7.52
N ALA A 119 12.79 10.59 -7.91
CA ALA A 119 11.70 10.84 -6.96
C ALA A 119 11.24 9.54 -6.30
N ALA A 120 10.61 9.64 -5.13
CA ALA A 120 10.14 8.50 -4.34
C ALA A 120 8.59 8.50 -4.29
N PRO A 121 7.89 8.08 -5.36
CA PRO A 121 6.43 8.04 -5.39
C PRO A 121 5.86 6.98 -4.44
N THR A 122 4.78 7.31 -3.75
CA THR A 122 4.14 6.48 -2.71
C THR A 122 2.69 6.22 -3.06
N GLY A 123 1.75 6.98 -2.50
CA GLY A 123 0.33 6.93 -2.80
C GLY A 123 0.02 7.39 -4.22
N ILE A 124 -0.98 6.76 -4.84
CA ILE A 124 -1.50 7.11 -6.14
C ILE A 124 -3.02 6.98 -6.10
N VAL A 125 -3.72 7.87 -6.79
CA VAL A 125 -5.17 7.81 -6.91
C VAL A 125 -5.61 8.10 -8.34
N TRP A 126 -6.63 7.38 -8.79
CA TRP A 126 -7.39 7.77 -9.98
C TRP A 126 -8.28 8.95 -9.63
N ASN A 127 -8.24 10.00 -10.45
CA ASN A 127 -9.08 11.18 -10.28
C ASN A 127 -10.41 11.01 -11.04
N PRO A 128 -11.56 10.87 -10.35
CA PRO A 128 -12.88 10.80 -10.98
C PRO A 128 -13.43 12.17 -11.39
N SER A 129 -12.77 13.27 -11.01
CA SER A 129 -13.25 14.63 -11.19
C SER A 129 -12.62 15.31 -12.41
N SER A 130 -13.37 16.17 -13.09
CA SER A 130 -12.82 17.06 -14.11
C SER A 130 -12.20 18.34 -13.55
N ALA A 131 -12.32 18.58 -12.24
CA ALA A 131 -11.91 19.84 -11.60
C ALA A 131 -10.41 19.93 -11.32
N PHE A 132 -9.75 18.81 -11.05
CA PHE A 132 -8.29 18.76 -10.88
C PHE A 132 -7.64 18.70 -12.26
N LEU A 133 -6.94 19.77 -12.63
CA LEU A 133 -6.24 19.92 -13.90
C LEU A 133 -4.75 19.70 -13.72
N VAL A 134 -4.10 19.15 -14.75
CA VAL A 134 -2.63 19.12 -14.79
C VAL A 134 -2.11 20.57 -14.84
N PRO A 135 -1.26 20.99 -13.89
CA PRO A 135 -0.75 22.36 -13.81
C PRO A 135 -0.12 22.83 -15.12
N GLY A 136 -0.32 24.11 -15.45
CA GLY A 136 0.13 24.69 -16.72
C GLY A 136 -0.71 24.27 -17.95
N THR A 137 -1.78 23.48 -17.76
CA THR A 137 -2.66 23.02 -18.84
C THR A 137 -4.14 23.27 -18.53
N LYS A 138 -5.01 22.83 -19.44
CA LYS A 138 -6.47 22.72 -19.23
C LYS A 138 -6.95 21.27 -19.26
N ILE A 139 -6.03 20.32 -19.18
CA ILE A 139 -6.32 18.89 -19.27
C ILE A 139 -6.65 18.37 -17.86
N PRO A 140 -7.83 17.77 -17.63
CA PRO A 140 -8.12 17.11 -16.37
C PRO A 140 -7.11 16.02 -16.06
N ALA A 141 -6.56 16.02 -14.85
CA ALA A 141 -5.69 14.97 -14.36
C ALA A 141 -6.44 13.64 -14.33
N VAL A 142 -5.80 12.56 -14.76
CA VAL A 142 -6.36 11.20 -14.69
C VAL A 142 -5.80 10.47 -13.48
N PHE A 143 -4.51 10.63 -13.22
CA PHE A 143 -3.84 10.05 -12.05
C PHE A 143 -3.05 11.13 -11.30
N ILE A 144 -3.03 11.00 -9.98
CA ILE A 144 -2.38 11.93 -9.06
C ILE A 144 -1.51 11.13 -8.11
N PHE A 145 -0.31 11.62 -7.84
CA PHE A 145 0.78 10.90 -7.18
C PHE A 145 1.27 11.70 -5.99
N ALA A 146 1.48 11.02 -4.86
CA ALA A 146 2.19 11.54 -3.71
C ALA A 146 3.65 11.04 -3.70
N THR A 147 4.54 11.78 -3.05
CA THR A 147 5.95 11.40 -2.91
C THR A 147 6.48 11.61 -1.49
N GLU A 148 7.50 10.84 -1.13
CA GLU A 148 8.29 11.10 0.09
C GLU A 148 9.10 12.40 -0.02
N ASP A 149 9.29 12.91 -1.23
CA ASP A 149 9.93 14.20 -1.51
C ASP A 149 9.07 15.40 -1.13
N GLY A 150 7.85 15.18 -0.63
CA GLY A 150 6.94 16.22 -0.17
C GLY A 150 6.18 16.90 -1.30
N THR A 151 5.97 16.21 -2.43
CA THR A 151 5.26 16.74 -3.60
C THR A 151 3.99 15.94 -3.91
N ILE A 152 3.01 16.62 -4.51
CA ILE A 152 1.87 15.99 -5.19
C ILE A 152 1.98 16.33 -6.68
N SER A 153 1.92 15.33 -7.55
CA SER A 153 2.01 15.50 -9.01
C SER A 153 0.77 14.98 -9.71
N ALA A 154 0.44 15.53 -10.87
CA ALA A 154 -0.72 15.18 -11.67
C ALA A 154 -0.29 14.77 -13.09
N TRP A 155 -0.98 13.79 -13.67
CA TRP A 155 -0.74 13.31 -15.03
C TRP A 155 -2.06 13.09 -15.78
N ALA A 156 -2.02 13.30 -17.10
CA ALA A 156 -3.09 12.93 -18.01
C ALA A 156 -2.54 12.57 -19.40
N GLY A 157 -3.34 11.85 -20.19
CA GLY A 157 -3.04 11.67 -21.62
C GLY A 157 -3.12 13.02 -22.37
N GLY A 158 -2.27 13.19 -23.38
CA GLY A 158 -2.21 14.42 -24.19
C GLY A 158 -1.19 15.46 -23.71
N LEU A 159 -0.40 15.15 -22.66
CA LEU A 159 0.75 15.96 -22.28
C LEU A 159 1.89 15.85 -23.29
N ASN A 160 2.77 16.84 -23.31
CA ASN A 160 3.99 16.83 -24.08
C ASN A 160 5.16 17.30 -23.18
N PRO A 161 6.08 16.40 -22.78
CA PRO A 161 6.13 14.98 -23.12
C PRO A 161 5.01 14.16 -22.44
N ALA A 162 4.51 13.12 -23.12
CA ALA A 162 3.34 12.35 -22.67
C ALA A 162 3.61 11.47 -21.44
N ASN A 163 4.86 11.22 -21.10
CA ASN A 163 5.30 10.32 -20.04
C ASN A 163 5.74 11.04 -18.76
N ASN A 164 5.57 12.36 -18.65
CA ASN A 164 5.97 13.10 -17.45
C ASN A 164 4.74 13.59 -16.70
N ALA A 165 4.66 13.29 -15.40
CA ALA A 165 3.75 13.97 -14.49
C ALA A 165 4.24 15.41 -14.23
N VAL A 166 3.34 16.26 -13.72
CA VAL A 166 3.63 17.67 -13.41
C VAL A 166 3.28 17.96 -11.96
N ILE A 167 4.19 18.61 -11.22
CA ILE A 167 3.95 19.00 -9.83
C ILE A 167 2.77 19.95 -9.71
N ALA A 168 1.81 19.58 -8.85
CA ALA A 168 0.64 20.35 -8.47
C ALA A 168 0.71 20.91 -7.04
N VAL A 169 1.54 20.32 -6.18
CA VAL A 169 1.87 20.81 -4.84
C VAL A 169 3.35 20.53 -4.55
N ASP A 170 4.08 21.51 -4.02
CA ASP A 170 5.46 21.34 -3.55
C ASP A 170 5.58 21.83 -2.10
N ASN A 171 5.57 20.88 -1.16
CA ASN A 171 5.80 21.10 0.26
C ASN A 171 7.15 20.50 0.72
N SER A 172 8.07 20.23 -0.22
CA SER A 172 9.40 19.66 0.04
C SER A 172 10.25 20.51 0.97
N SER A 173 9.95 21.81 1.07
CA SER A 173 10.65 22.77 1.91
C SER A 173 9.76 23.44 2.95
N ASN A 174 8.59 22.85 3.26
CA ASN A 174 7.64 23.37 4.23
C ASN A 174 7.59 22.47 5.50
N PRO A 175 7.93 22.98 6.70
CA PRO A 175 8.26 24.38 7.03
C PRO A 175 9.73 24.76 6.76
N SER A 176 10.58 23.79 6.41
CA SER A 176 11.96 24.04 5.96
C SER A 176 12.45 22.91 5.07
N ALA A 177 13.53 23.12 4.32
CA ALA A 177 14.17 22.07 3.50
C ALA A 177 14.59 20.82 4.30
N ALA A 178 14.88 20.96 5.60
CA ALA A 178 15.25 19.83 6.45
C ALA A 178 14.04 19.09 7.07
N SER A 179 12.83 19.63 6.91
CA SER A 179 11.62 19.10 7.55
C SER A 179 10.40 19.17 6.65
N GLY A 180 10.63 19.12 5.33
CA GLY A 180 9.57 19.07 4.32
C GLY A 180 8.59 17.92 4.54
N ALA A 181 7.44 18.03 3.89
CA ALA A 181 6.43 16.97 3.90
C ALA A 181 7.02 15.62 3.46
N VAL A 182 6.48 14.54 4.02
CA VAL A 182 6.73 13.17 3.55
C VAL A 182 5.36 12.55 3.33
N TYR A 183 4.89 12.55 2.08
CA TYR A 183 3.58 12.02 1.76
C TYR A 183 3.66 10.51 1.54
N LYS A 184 2.73 9.80 2.18
CA LYS A 184 2.65 8.34 2.17
C LYS A 184 1.40 7.90 1.41
N GLY A 185 0.26 7.69 2.08
CA GLY A 185 -1.03 7.44 1.44
C GLY A 185 -1.67 8.67 0.77
N LEU A 186 -2.49 8.43 -0.25
CA LEU A 186 -3.25 9.44 -0.99
C LEU A 186 -4.61 8.86 -1.41
N VAL A 187 -5.70 9.59 -1.16
CA VAL A 187 -7.03 9.19 -1.62
C VAL A 187 -7.88 10.38 -2.05
N PHE A 188 -8.88 10.12 -2.88
CA PHE A 188 -9.91 11.08 -3.27
C PHE A 188 -11.17 10.88 -2.42
N GLY A 189 -11.80 11.98 -2.01
CA GLY A 189 -13.08 11.96 -1.31
C GLY A 189 -13.94 13.15 -1.69
N VAL A 190 -15.22 13.09 -1.32
CA VAL A 190 -16.20 14.13 -1.59
C VAL A 190 -16.91 14.48 -0.29
N ASN A 191 -17.13 15.77 -0.06
CA ASN A 191 -18.00 16.31 0.97
C ASN A 191 -18.98 17.32 0.34
N ALA A 192 -19.69 18.09 1.16
CA ALA A 192 -20.64 19.09 0.69
C ALA A 192 -19.99 20.24 -0.12
N GLN A 193 -18.69 20.46 0.05
CA GLN A 193 -17.90 21.54 -0.54
C GLN A 193 -17.26 21.12 -1.87
N GLY A 194 -17.24 19.83 -2.20
CA GLY A 194 -16.74 19.31 -3.48
C GLY A 194 -15.85 18.08 -3.32
N GLY A 195 -15.01 17.84 -4.35
CA GLY A 195 -14.02 16.77 -4.35
C GLY A 195 -12.66 17.25 -3.85
N PHE A 196 -12.04 16.45 -2.98
CA PHE A 196 -10.77 16.76 -2.33
C PHE A 196 -9.81 15.56 -2.40
N LEU A 197 -8.52 15.87 -2.35
CA LEU A 197 -7.46 14.90 -2.13
C LEU A 197 -7.04 14.96 -0.66
N PHE A 198 -6.86 13.79 -0.06
CA PHE A 198 -6.41 13.63 1.31
C PHE A 198 -5.07 12.88 1.29
N ALA A 199 -4.00 13.56 1.69
CA ALA A 199 -2.65 13.04 1.69
C ALA A 199 -2.14 12.87 3.12
N THR A 200 -1.70 11.68 3.49
CA THR A 200 -1.09 11.47 4.80
C THR A 200 0.32 12.04 4.79
N ASN A 201 0.55 13.13 5.51
CA ASN A 201 1.86 13.75 5.69
C ASN A 201 2.51 13.19 6.95
N PHE A 202 3.23 12.08 6.76
CA PHE A 202 3.79 11.27 7.83
C PHE A 202 4.69 12.11 8.74
N ARG A 203 5.64 12.87 8.16
CA ARG A 203 6.59 13.68 8.95
C ARG A 203 5.90 14.67 9.88
N SER A 204 4.86 15.35 9.39
CA SER A 204 4.12 16.33 10.18
C SER A 204 3.13 15.71 11.17
N GLY A 205 2.74 14.45 10.97
CA GLY A 205 1.71 13.76 11.74
C GLY A 205 0.30 14.25 11.43
N ARG A 206 0.04 14.69 10.19
CA ARG A 206 -1.25 15.25 9.77
C ARG A 206 -1.74 14.63 8.45
N ILE A 207 -3.01 14.85 8.17
CA ILE A 207 -3.58 14.68 6.83
C ILE A 207 -3.66 16.08 6.21
N ASP A 208 -2.96 16.28 5.11
CA ASP A 208 -3.05 17.51 4.31
C ASP A 208 -4.15 17.32 3.27
N VAL A 209 -4.99 18.34 3.10
CA VAL A 209 -6.15 18.31 2.20
C VAL A 209 -5.95 19.29 1.07
N PHE A 210 -6.21 18.83 -0.17
CA PHE A 210 -6.06 19.65 -1.37
C PHE A 210 -7.35 19.67 -2.18
N GLY A 211 -7.83 20.86 -2.49
CA GLY A 211 -8.89 21.11 -3.46
C GLY A 211 -8.36 21.31 -4.88
N PRO A 212 -9.27 21.52 -5.85
CA PRO A 212 -8.94 21.79 -7.24
C PRO A 212 -8.03 23.01 -7.44
N ASN A 213 -7.59 23.20 -8.68
CA ASN A 213 -6.60 24.22 -9.00
C ASN A 213 -7.09 25.64 -8.66
N GLY A 214 -6.21 26.44 -8.06
CA GLY A 214 -6.43 27.84 -7.74
C GLY A 214 -6.10 28.77 -8.92
N SER A 215 -6.04 30.07 -8.64
CA SER A 215 -5.69 31.10 -9.63
C SER A 215 -4.25 30.98 -10.14
N ASP A 216 -3.36 30.37 -9.37
CA ASP A 216 -1.97 30.06 -9.73
C ASP A 216 -1.85 28.78 -10.58
N GLY A 217 -2.95 28.06 -10.80
CA GLY A 217 -2.98 26.81 -11.55
C GLY A 217 -2.45 25.59 -10.77
N LEU A 218 -2.14 25.73 -9.47
CA LEU A 218 -1.73 24.66 -8.58
C LEU A 218 -2.91 24.17 -7.73
N PHE A 219 -2.83 22.96 -7.18
CA PHE A 219 -3.87 22.47 -6.27
C PHE A 219 -3.88 23.32 -5.00
N THR A 220 -5.06 23.60 -4.48
CA THR A 220 -5.23 24.54 -3.37
C THR A 220 -5.24 23.80 -2.03
N PRO A 221 -4.47 24.21 -1.02
CA PRO A 221 -4.66 23.70 0.33
C PRO A 221 -6.09 24.01 0.80
N ALA A 222 -6.74 23.03 1.41
CA ALA A 222 -8.07 23.15 1.98
C ALA A 222 -8.03 22.89 3.48
N ALA A 223 -8.86 23.61 4.22
CA ALA A 223 -9.14 23.32 5.62
C ALA A 223 -10.39 22.46 5.70
N THR A 224 -10.43 21.57 6.70
CA THR A 224 -11.62 20.79 7.05
C THR A 224 -12.00 21.07 8.50
N ASP A 225 -13.28 20.92 8.82
CA ASP A 225 -13.82 21.32 10.12
C ASP A 225 -13.31 20.43 11.25
N GLY A 226 -13.15 19.12 11.00
CA GLY A 226 -12.73 18.15 12.01
C GLY A 226 -11.21 17.99 12.16
N GLY A 227 -10.42 18.43 11.19
CA GLY A 227 -8.96 18.52 11.30
C GLY A 227 -8.20 17.18 11.42
N PHE A 228 -8.86 16.03 11.24
CA PHE A 228 -8.25 14.69 11.23
C PHE A 228 -7.45 14.35 12.51
N ALA A 229 -7.98 14.76 13.66
CA ALA A 229 -7.32 14.58 14.94
C ALA A 229 -7.98 13.49 15.81
N ASP A 230 -7.15 12.61 16.38
CA ASP A 230 -7.53 11.78 17.52
C ASP A 230 -6.57 12.08 18.69
N PRO A 231 -7.04 12.80 19.75
CA PRO A 231 -6.20 13.13 20.90
C PRO A 231 -5.78 11.91 21.73
N ASN A 232 -6.36 10.73 21.49
CA ASN A 232 -6.05 9.49 22.19
C ASN A 232 -5.00 8.65 21.45
N ILE A 233 -4.53 9.06 20.27
CA ILE A 233 -3.31 8.49 19.68
C ILE A 233 -2.10 9.07 20.41
N PRO A 234 -1.21 8.24 20.97
CA PRO A 234 0.01 8.73 21.62
C PRO A 234 0.90 9.52 20.65
N ALA A 235 1.61 10.51 21.17
CA ALA A 235 2.63 11.22 20.40
C ALA A 235 3.67 10.24 19.80
N GLY A 236 4.16 10.57 18.60
CA GLY A 236 5.09 9.73 17.86
C GLY A 236 4.43 8.69 16.95
N TYR A 237 3.11 8.77 16.76
CA TYR A 237 2.40 8.06 15.68
C TYR A 237 1.87 9.06 14.66
N ALA A 238 1.84 8.68 13.39
CA ALA A 238 1.43 9.55 12.29
C ALA A 238 0.60 8.78 11.24
N PRO A 239 -0.31 9.47 10.52
CA PRO A 239 -1.04 8.88 9.39
C PRO A 239 -0.08 8.29 8.36
N PHE A 240 -0.28 7.02 8.00
CA PHE A 240 0.63 6.24 7.15
C PHE A 240 -0.07 5.81 5.85
N GLY A 241 -1.12 4.98 5.96
CA GLY A 241 -2.02 4.64 4.86
C GLY A 241 -3.38 5.33 5.01
N ILE A 242 -4.08 5.50 3.89
CA ILE A 242 -5.46 6.04 3.87
C ILE A 242 -6.25 5.38 2.74
N ALA A 243 -7.51 5.01 3.03
CA ALA A 243 -8.44 4.47 2.05
C ALA A 243 -9.84 5.06 2.25
N ASN A 244 -10.54 5.32 1.16
CA ASN A 244 -11.95 5.72 1.19
C ASN A 244 -12.80 4.46 0.97
N ILE A 245 -13.51 4.04 2.01
CA ILE A 245 -14.36 2.86 1.98
C ILE A 245 -15.78 3.32 2.25
N GLU A 246 -16.62 3.26 1.21
CA GLU A 246 -18.04 3.61 1.30
C GLU A 246 -18.32 5.05 1.77
N GLY A 247 -17.38 5.97 1.55
CA GLY A 247 -17.48 7.38 1.93
C GLY A 247 -16.70 7.75 3.19
N ASP A 248 -16.34 6.76 4.00
CA ASP A 248 -15.56 6.95 5.22
C ASP A 248 -14.05 6.81 4.92
N LEU A 249 -13.24 7.68 5.51
CA LEU A 249 -11.79 7.67 5.40
C LEU A 249 -11.18 6.81 6.51
N PHE A 250 -10.75 5.62 6.15
CA PHE A 250 -9.97 4.74 7.02
C PHE A 250 -8.50 5.17 6.97
N VAL A 251 -7.95 5.57 8.11
CA VAL A 251 -6.58 6.08 8.22
C VAL A 251 -5.81 5.16 9.14
N THR A 252 -4.73 4.57 8.63
CA THR A 252 -3.80 3.81 9.47
C THR A 252 -2.73 4.74 10.02
N TYR A 253 -2.28 4.48 11.24
CA TYR A 253 -1.23 5.23 11.90
C TYR A 253 -0.09 4.29 12.27
N ALA A 254 1.12 4.63 11.84
CA ALA A 254 2.33 3.92 12.21
C ALA A 254 3.17 4.76 13.18
N LYS A 255 3.98 4.09 14.00
CA LYS A 255 4.93 4.77 14.89
C LYS A 255 6.05 5.35 14.04
N GLN A 256 6.49 6.56 14.32
CA GLN A 256 7.57 7.22 13.59
C GLN A 256 8.93 6.86 14.15
N ASP A 257 9.92 6.76 13.26
CA ASP A 257 11.33 6.81 13.62
C ASP A 257 11.73 8.22 14.14
N LYS A 258 13.01 8.38 14.50
CA LYS A 258 13.51 9.65 15.04
C LYS A 258 13.48 10.78 14.00
N GLN A 259 13.69 10.44 12.73
CA GLN A 259 13.72 11.36 11.61
C GLN A 259 12.31 11.76 11.16
N LYS A 260 11.29 11.01 11.60
CA LYS A 260 9.91 11.10 11.17
C LYS A 260 9.75 10.87 9.66
N HIS A 261 10.69 10.17 9.05
CA HIS A 261 10.64 9.84 7.62
C HIS A 261 9.99 8.48 7.41
N ASP A 262 10.40 7.51 8.24
CA ASP A 262 10.01 6.11 8.13
C ASP A 262 9.40 5.62 9.44
N ASP A 263 8.73 4.48 9.37
CA ASP A 263 8.12 3.87 10.53
C ASP A 263 9.13 3.14 11.42
N ASP A 264 8.84 3.11 12.71
CA ASP A 264 9.48 2.22 13.68
C ASP A 264 8.60 0.97 13.82
N ALA A 265 8.76 0.02 12.89
CA ALA A 265 7.98 -1.22 12.85
C ALA A 265 8.08 -2.02 14.17
N GLY A 266 7.01 -2.75 14.47
CA GLY A 266 6.93 -3.67 15.60
C GLY A 266 5.49 -3.99 15.99
N ARG A 267 5.28 -5.19 16.51
CA ARG A 267 3.95 -5.63 16.98
C ARG A 267 3.34 -4.64 17.97
N GLY A 268 2.13 -4.18 17.67
CA GLY A 268 1.41 -3.19 18.46
C GLY A 268 1.79 -1.74 18.17
N HIS A 269 2.67 -1.49 17.20
CA HIS A 269 3.00 -0.17 16.66
C HIS A 269 2.03 0.24 15.55
N GLY A 270 0.74 0.21 15.84
CA GLY A 270 -0.25 0.70 14.90
C GLY A 270 -1.59 1.06 15.52
N PHE A 271 -2.31 1.94 14.82
CA PHE A 271 -3.72 2.26 15.07
C PHE A 271 -4.43 2.38 13.73
N VAL A 272 -5.76 2.31 13.76
CA VAL A 272 -6.62 2.67 12.62
C VAL A 272 -7.79 3.49 13.15
N ASP A 273 -7.97 4.67 12.58
CA ASP A 273 -9.13 5.54 12.83
C ASP A 273 -10.00 5.63 11.57
N VAL A 274 -11.26 6.00 11.77
CA VAL A 274 -12.22 6.27 10.71
C VAL A 274 -12.71 7.69 10.87
N PHE A 275 -12.57 8.48 9.80
CA PHE A 275 -13.02 9.86 9.71
C PHE A 275 -14.08 10.01 8.62
N ASP A 276 -14.91 11.04 8.72
CA ASP A 276 -15.63 11.54 7.55
C ASP A 276 -14.70 12.36 6.64
N THR A 277 -15.20 12.79 5.48
CA THR A 277 -14.44 13.62 4.53
C THR A 277 -14.29 15.08 4.97
N ASP A 278 -14.98 15.50 6.02
CA ASP A 278 -14.79 16.78 6.72
C ASP A 278 -13.77 16.65 7.88
N GLY A 279 -13.15 15.48 8.04
CA GLY A 279 -12.08 15.20 8.99
C GLY A 279 -12.54 15.02 10.43
N HIS A 280 -13.83 14.82 10.70
CA HIS A 280 -14.31 14.48 12.04
C HIS A 280 -14.03 13.02 12.33
N LEU A 281 -13.47 12.74 13.50
CA LEU A 281 -13.25 11.38 13.97
C LEU A 281 -14.61 10.70 14.23
N LEU A 282 -14.93 9.69 13.43
CA LEU A 282 -16.14 8.87 13.62
C LEU A 282 -15.90 7.81 14.69
N ARG A 283 -14.76 7.12 14.63
CA ARG A 283 -14.32 6.17 15.66
C ARG A 283 -12.86 5.77 15.53
N ARG A 284 -12.28 5.34 16.65
CA ARG A 284 -11.12 4.43 16.65
C ARG A 284 -11.57 3.04 16.17
N PHE A 285 -11.05 2.58 15.04
CA PHE A 285 -11.37 1.26 14.49
C PHE A 285 -10.55 0.15 15.15
N ALA A 286 -9.23 0.31 15.22
CA ALA A 286 -8.37 -0.70 15.82
C ALA A 286 -7.18 -0.05 16.55
N SER A 287 -6.70 -0.70 17.61
CA SER A 287 -5.58 -0.19 18.42
C SER A 287 -4.59 -1.30 18.72
N ARG A 288 -3.33 -1.08 18.36
CA ARG A 288 -2.19 -1.92 18.73
C ARG A 288 -2.44 -3.39 18.37
N GLY A 289 -2.08 -4.31 19.26
CA GLY A 289 -2.37 -5.73 19.14
C GLY A 289 -1.68 -6.35 17.92
N PRO A 290 -2.43 -6.78 16.89
CA PRO A 290 -1.86 -7.37 15.69
C PRO A 290 -1.33 -6.34 14.68
N LEU A 291 -1.56 -5.04 14.90
CA LEU A 291 -1.09 -3.99 13.99
C LEU A 291 0.42 -3.76 14.13
N ASP A 292 1.12 -3.75 13.00
CA ASP A 292 2.56 -3.58 12.89
C ASP A 292 2.86 -2.72 11.65
N SER A 293 3.03 -1.41 11.86
CA SER A 293 3.08 -0.40 10.78
C SER A 293 1.99 -0.63 9.71
N PRO A 294 0.71 -0.57 10.10
CA PRO A 294 -0.39 -0.91 9.20
C PRO A 294 -0.46 0.07 8.02
N TRP A 295 -0.57 -0.44 6.79
CA TRP A 295 -0.63 0.36 5.57
C TRP A 295 -1.89 0.08 4.76
N GLY A 296 -1.98 -1.12 4.16
CA GLY A 296 -3.00 -1.44 3.18
C GLY A 296 -4.33 -1.70 3.85
N ILE A 297 -5.40 -1.08 3.36
CA ILE A 297 -6.76 -1.27 3.87
C ILE A 297 -7.68 -1.60 2.70
N ALA A 298 -8.39 -2.72 2.78
CA ALA A 298 -9.37 -3.10 1.78
C ALA A 298 -10.58 -3.78 2.42
N ARG A 299 -11.78 -3.50 1.90
CA ARG A 299 -12.92 -4.38 2.14
C ARG A 299 -12.78 -5.60 1.22
N ALA A 300 -12.76 -6.79 1.82
CA ALA A 300 -12.78 -8.04 1.08
C ALA A 300 -14.07 -8.16 0.26
N SER A 301 -13.99 -8.75 -0.94
CA SER A 301 -15.19 -8.99 -1.75
C SER A 301 -16.09 -10.04 -1.09
N PHE A 302 -17.33 -10.15 -1.56
CA PHE A 302 -18.22 -11.18 -1.03
C PHE A 302 -17.83 -12.61 -1.44
N ALA A 303 -16.94 -12.76 -2.42
CA ALA A 303 -16.38 -14.04 -2.86
C ALA A 303 -15.04 -14.38 -2.16
N PHE A 304 -14.61 -13.62 -1.15
CA PHE A 304 -13.31 -13.78 -0.48
C PHE A 304 -13.26 -14.91 0.57
N GLY A 305 -14.05 -15.97 0.38
CA GLY A 305 -14.11 -17.12 1.28
C GLY A 305 -14.68 -16.79 2.67
N ARG A 306 -14.12 -17.40 3.73
CA ARG A 306 -14.58 -17.22 5.12
C ARG A 306 -14.59 -15.77 5.61
N PHE A 307 -13.79 -14.90 4.99
CA PHE A 307 -13.67 -13.48 5.32
C PHE A 307 -14.42 -12.55 4.36
N SER A 308 -15.42 -13.08 3.66
CA SER A 308 -16.37 -12.33 2.85
C SER A 308 -16.83 -11.01 3.51
N GLY A 309 -16.63 -9.88 2.84
CA GLY A 309 -17.05 -8.55 3.28
C GLY A 309 -16.29 -7.93 4.47
N LYS A 310 -15.30 -8.63 5.04
CA LYS A 310 -14.50 -8.14 6.18
C LYS A 310 -13.54 -7.03 5.77
N ILE A 311 -13.04 -6.29 6.75
CA ILE A 311 -11.96 -5.32 6.55
C ILE A 311 -10.63 -6.04 6.71
N LEU A 312 -9.78 -5.92 5.70
CA LEU A 312 -8.41 -6.43 5.68
C LEU A 312 -7.46 -5.28 5.96
N ILE A 313 -6.53 -5.49 6.88
CA ILE A 313 -5.43 -4.56 7.17
C ILE A 313 -4.11 -5.28 6.96
N GLY A 314 -3.37 -4.85 5.94
CA GLY A 314 -2.01 -5.29 5.64
C GLY A 314 -1.00 -4.50 6.48
N ASN A 315 -0.12 -5.23 7.17
CA ASN A 315 0.98 -4.68 7.93
C ASN A 315 2.24 -4.63 7.06
N PHE A 316 2.86 -3.46 6.96
CA PHE A 316 4.17 -3.34 6.31
C PHE A 316 5.26 -4.06 7.13
N GLY A 317 5.23 -3.91 8.46
CA GLY A 317 6.33 -4.36 9.33
C GLY A 317 6.53 -5.88 9.38
N ASP A 318 5.44 -6.66 9.50
CA ASP A 318 5.51 -8.13 9.53
C ASP A 318 4.96 -8.82 8.28
N GLY A 319 4.46 -8.05 7.32
CA GLY A 319 3.90 -8.54 6.06
C GLY A 319 2.56 -9.26 6.19
N ARG A 320 1.97 -9.34 7.39
CA ARG A 320 0.74 -10.10 7.63
C ARG A 320 -0.50 -9.30 7.27
N ILE A 321 -1.58 -10.02 6.98
CA ILE A 321 -2.89 -9.43 6.68
C ILE A 321 -3.86 -9.84 7.78
N ASN A 322 -4.25 -8.86 8.59
CA ASN A 322 -5.21 -8.99 9.67
C ASN A 322 -6.64 -8.78 9.16
N VAL A 323 -7.58 -9.51 9.73
CA VAL A 323 -9.00 -9.48 9.37
C VAL A 323 -9.81 -8.93 10.52
N PHE A 324 -10.68 -7.97 10.22
CA PHE A 324 -11.52 -7.28 11.17
C PHE A 324 -12.99 -7.28 10.74
N ASN A 325 -13.88 -7.31 11.73
CA ASN A 325 -15.29 -6.97 11.52
C ASN A 325 -15.44 -5.48 11.22
N ASN A 326 -16.60 -5.07 10.71
CA ASN A 326 -16.89 -3.67 10.37
C ASN A 326 -16.84 -2.72 11.58
N ASP A 327 -17.04 -3.26 12.79
CA ASP A 327 -16.95 -2.53 14.04
C ASP A 327 -15.51 -2.37 14.56
N GLY A 328 -14.51 -2.97 13.89
CA GLY A 328 -13.12 -2.93 14.30
C GLY A 328 -12.67 -4.08 15.21
N THR A 329 -13.57 -5.04 15.50
CA THR A 329 -13.20 -6.23 16.27
C THR A 329 -12.29 -7.13 15.43
N PHE A 330 -11.10 -7.44 15.95
CA PHE A 330 -10.18 -8.39 15.32
C PHE A 330 -10.81 -9.79 15.26
N VAL A 331 -10.75 -10.41 14.07
CA VAL A 331 -11.28 -11.74 13.81
C VAL A 331 -10.14 -12.75 13.78
N ASP A 332 -9.20 -12.57 12.85
CA ASP A 332 -8.12 -13.53 12.57
C ASP A 332 -7.05 -12.91 11.63
N GLN A 333 -6.10 -13.70 11.16
CA GLN A 333 -5.18 -13.36 10.07
C GLN A 333 -5.44 -14.23 8.84
N LEU A 334 -5.03 -13.77 7.64
CA LEU A 334 -5.01 -14.66 6.48
C LEU A 334 -3.98 -15.77 6.72
N GLU A 335 -4.35 -16.99 6.34
CA GLU A 335 -3.51 -18.18 6.48
C GLU A 335 -3.24 -18.81 5.11
N ASN A 336 -2.06 -19.41 4.95
CA ASN A 336 -1.74 -20.21 3.78
C ASN A 336 -2.35 -21.62 3.87
N GLU A 337 -2.19 -22.40 2.81
CA GLU A 337 -2.70 -23.79 2.72
C GLU A 337 -2.17 -24.76 3.79
N PHE A 338 -1.12 -24.36 4.51
CA PHE A 338 -0.53 -25.12 5.62
C PHE A 338 -1.00 -24.64 7.01
N GLY A 339 -1.93 -23.68 7.06
CA GLY A 339 -2.43 -23.08 8.31
C GLY A 339 -1.43 -22.14 9.00
N ASN A 340 -0.40 -21.66 8.29
CA ASN A 340 0.50 -20.66 8.82
C ASN A 340 0.01 -19.25 8.43
N PRO A 341 0.23 -18.22 9.27
CA PRO A 341 -0.04 -16.84 8.89
C PRO A 341 0.63 -16.50 7.57
N LEU A 342 -0.17 -15.99 6.64
CA LEU A 342 0.30 -15.52 5.35
C LEU A 342 1.05 -14.20 5.54
N ALA A 343 2.30 -14.16 5.07
CA ALA A 343 3.15 -12.99 5.17
C ALA A 343 3.80 -12.67 3.82
N ILE A 344 3.79 -11.39 3.45
CA ILE A 344 4.42 -10.83 2.25
C ILE A 344 5.40 -9.77 2.72
N ASP A 345 6.69 -10.02 2.54
CA ASP A 345 7.74 -9.08 2.96
C ASP A 345 7.58 -7.71 2.27
N GLY A 346 7.60 -6.64 3.06
CA GLY A 346 7.40 -5.26 2.60
C GLY A 346 5.99 -5.00 2.02
N LEU A 347 4.94 -5.60 2.57
CA LEU A 347 3.57 -5.44 2.07
C LEU A 347 3.10 -3.98 2.11
N TRP A 348 2.70 -3.46 0.96
CA TRP A 348 2.13 -2.12 0.82
C TRP A 348 0.62 -2.20 0.53
N THR A 349 0.21 -1.91 -0.71
CA THR A 349 -1.19 -1.69 -1.06
C THR A 349 -1.95 -3.01 -1.09
N LEU A 350 -3.22 -2.97 -0.64
CA LEU A 350 -4.23 -3.98 -0.88
C LEU A 350 -5.40 -3.32 -1.62
N THR A 351 -5.84 -3.89 -2.73
CA THR A 351 -7.02 -3.41 -3.47
C THR A 351 -7.73 -4.55 -4.16
N LEU A 352 -9.06 -4.49 -4.25
CA LEU A 352 -9.78 -5.39 -5.15
C LEU A 352 -9.50 -5.01 -6.61
N GLY A 353 -9.69 -5.97 -7.53
CA GLY A 353 -9.56 -5.73 -8.95
C GLY A 353 -10.65 -4.82 -9.52
N GLY A 354 -10.49 -4.44 -10.78
CA GLY A 354 -11.34 -3.48 -11.49
C GLY A 354 -10.63 -2.81 -12.68
N GLY A 355 -9.31 -2.98 -12.76
CA GLY A 355 -8.51 -2.68 -13.94
C GLY A 355 -8.64 -3.74 -15.05
N ARG A 356 -7.91 -3.54 -16.13
CA ARG A 356 -7.86 -4.41 -17.31
C ARG A 356 -7.53 -5.84 -16.90
N ASN A 357 -8.28 -6.80 -17.45
CA ASN A 357 -8.10 -8.24 -17.21
C ASN A 357 -7.99 -8.60 -15.71
N SER A 358 -8.87 -8.03 -14.89
CA SER A 358 -8.94 -8.36 -13.47
C SER A 358 -10.36 -8.68 -13.06
N SER A 359 -10.49 -9.49 -12.00
CA SER A 359 -11.76 -9.73 -11.34
C SER A 359 -11.92 -8.78 -10.17
N PRO A 360 -13.10 -8.17 -9.95
CA PRO A 360 -13.39 -7.39 -8.76
C PRO A 360 -13.38 -8.23 -7.48
N ASP A 361 -13.38 -9.56 -7.58
CA ASP A 361 -13.29 -10.47 -6.44
C ASP A 361 -11.85 -10.86 -6.06
N THR A 362 -10.87 -10.51 -6.88
CA THR A 362 -9.47 -10.82 -6.61
C THR A 362 -8.83 -9.68 -5.82
N LEU A 363 -8.14 -10.01 -4.73
CA LEU A 363 -7.33 -9.06 -3.98
C LEU A 363 -5.96 -8.95 -4.66
N TYR A 364 -5.59 -7.75 -5.09
CA TYR A 364 -4.27 -7.40 -5.60
C TYR A 364 -3.44 -6.78 -4.49
N PHE A 365 -2.13 -7.02 -4.55
CA PHE A 365 -1.17 -6.42 -3.64
C PHE A 365 0.08 -5.93 -4.35
N SER A 366 0.73 -4.95 -3.73
CA SER A 366 2.09 -4.52 -4.05
C SER A 366 2.97 -4.67 -2.82
N ALA A 367 4.26 -4.86 -3.03
CA ALA A 367 5.22 -4.95 -1.94
C ALA A 367 6.62 -4.47 -2.36
N GLY A 368 7.38 -4.05 -1.36
CA GLY A 368 8.81 -3.75 -1.43
C GLY A 368 9.67 -4.76 -0.65
N PRO A 369 9.84 -6.03 -1.11
CA PRO A 369 10.63 -7.01 -0.38
C PRO A 369 12.11 -6.62 -0.28
N ASN A 370 12.82 -7.33 0.62
CA ASN A 370 14.26 -7.20 0.82
C ASN A 370 14.66 -5.76 1.15
N LYS A 371 14.02 -5.21 2.19
CA LYS A 371 14.20 -3.82 2.65
C LYS A 371 13.97 -2.81 1.53
N GLU A 372 12.86 -2.97 0.82
CA GLU A 372 12.41 -2.10 -0.27
C GLU A 372 13.36 -2.01 -1.47
N THR A 373 14.38 -2.86 -1.57
CA THR A 373 15.27 -2.86 -2.74
C THR A 373 14.67 -3.58 -3.94
N ASN A 374 13.65 -4.41 -3.71
CA ASN A 374 12.93 -5.16 -4.73
C ASN A 374 11.47 -4.74 -4.77
N GLY A 375 10.78 -5.06 -5.87
CA GLY A 375 9.35 -4.83 -6.03
C GLY A 375 8.63 -6.12 -6.41
N LEU A 376 7.38 -6.20 -5.97
CA LEU A 376 6.49 -7.32 -6.24
C LEU A 376 5.07 -6.80 -6.45
N PHE A 377 4.45 -7.22 -7.54
CA PHE A 377 3.02 -7.03 -7.79
C PHE A 377 2.39 -8.42 -7.93
N GLY A 378 1.28 -8.66 -7.25
CA GLY A 378 0.67 -9.99 -7.19
C GLY A 378 -0.79 -9.99 -6.78
N ILE A 379 -1.33 -11.19 -6.63
CA ILE A 379 -2.70 -11.42 -6.14
C ILE A 379 -2.73 -12.35 -4.95
N ILE A 380 -3.78 -12.21 -4.15
CA ILE A 380 -4.18 -13.11 -3.07
C ILE A 380 -5.60 -13.59 -3.39
N ALA A 381 -5.80 -14.91 -3.37
CA ALA A 381 -7.11 -15.50 -3.62
C ALA A 381 -7.38 -16.68 -2.66
N PRO A 382 -8.65 -16.91 -2.26
CA PRO A 382 -9.04 -18.14 -1.58
C PRO A 382 -8.70 -19.37 -2.43
N THR A 383 -8.26 -20.45 -1.80
CA THR A 383 -7.96 -21.74 -2.45
C THR A 383 -9.13 -22.31 -3.26
N SER A 384 -10.35 -22.12 -2.77
CA SER A 384 -11.60 -22.52 -3.44
C SER A 384 -11.83 -21.77 -4.77
N GLY A 385 -11.47 -20.48 -4.83
CA GLY A 385 -11.52 -19.66 -6.05
C GLY A 385 -10.41 -20.00 -7.06
N SER A 386 -9.22 -20.36 -6.58
CA SER A 386 -8.08 -20.75 -7.41
C SER A 386 -8.35 -22.05 -8.20
N LYS A 387 -9.05 -23.02 -7.61
CA LYS A 387 -9.43 -24.28 -8.28
C LYS A 387 -10.41 -24.03 -9.43
N ALA A 388 -11.39 -23.16 -9.25
CA ALA A 388 -12.37 -22.82 -10.30
C ALA A 388 -11.69 -22.16 -11.53
N ARG A 389 -10.68 -21.29 -11.30
CA ARG A 389 -9.93 -20.64 -12.39
C ARG A 389 -9.02 -21.62 -13.13
N ALA A 390 -8.38 -22.56 -12.44
CA ALA A 390 -7.57 -23.62 -13.06
C ALA A 390 -8.42 -24.58 -13.91
N SER A 391 -9.63 -24.94 -13.44
CA SER A 391 -10.57 -25.75 -14.23
C SER A 391 -11.10 -25.04 -15.47
N ALA A 392 -11.25 -23.71 -15.44
CA ALA A 392 -11.68 -22.93 -16.60
C ALA A 392 -10.58 -22.78 -17.67
N GLN A 393 -9.29 -22.74 -17.28
CA GLN A 393 -8.17 -22.67 -18.23
C GLN A 393 -7.83 -24.02 -18.89
N ASN A 394 -8.10 -25.14 -18.22
CA ASN A 394 -7.87 -26.48 -18.78
C ASN A 394 -9.05 -27.01 -19.64
N GLY A 395 -10.11 -26.22 -19.78
CA GLY A 395 -11.30 -26.56 -20.56
C GLY A 395 -11.38 -25.91 -21.94
N GLN A 396 -10.31 -25.30 -22.44
CA GLN A 396 -10.21 -24.73 -23.80
C GLN A 396 -9.31 -25.56 -24.70
#